data_AF-A0A2W6AIY9-F1
#
_entry.id   AF-A0A2W6AIY9-F1
#
_cell.length_a   1.000
_cell.length_b   1.000
_cell.length_c   1.000
_cell.angle_alpha   90.00
_cell.angle_beta   90.00
_cell.angle_gamma   90.00
#
_symmetry.space_group_name_H-M   'P 1'
#
loop_
_entity.id
_entity.type
_entity.pdbx_description
1 polymer ?
#
loop_
_entity_poly.entity_id
_entity_poly.type
_entity_poly.pdbx_seq_one_letter_code
_entity_poly.pdbx_strand_id
1 'polypeptide(L)'
;MAEADFLILRRLGLDAELAFLEDLAAGTYTVDCLTRIEHRTARDVVKQYGDLRLGLADASLVVLASRYRTNRVLTFDERAFRAVTPLQGGNFITLPADSQ
;
A
#
# COMPACT_ATOMS: atom_id res chain seq x y z
N MET A 1 -0.76 0.90 7.82
CA MET A 1 -0.73 1.83 8.98
C MET A 1 0.23 1.36 10.05
N ALA A 2 0.03 0.20 10.68
CA ALA A 2 0.95 -0.30 11.73
C ALA A 2 2.43 -0.33 11.31
N GLU A 3 2.74 -0.76 10.08
CA GLU A 3 4.12 -0.75 9.58
C GLU A 3 4.68 0.66 9.37
N ALA A 4 3.85 1.60 8.90
CA ALA A 4 4.26 2.99 8.70
C ALA A 4 4.61 3.64 10.05
N ASP A 5 3.74 3.48 11.04
CA ASP A 5 3.95 3.93 12.42
C ASP A 5 5.25 3.38 13.02
N PHE A 6 5.45 2.05 12.93
CA PHE A 6 6.67 1.39 13.39
C PHE A 6 7.94 1.95 12.70
N LEU A 7 7.89 2.20 11.39
CA LEU A 7 9.02 2.74 10.64
C LEU A 7 9.27 4.22 10.96
N ILE A 8 8.22 5.01 11.17
CA ILE A 8 8.32 6.42 11.58
C ILE A 8 9.00 6.50 12.94
N LEU A 9 8.52 5.78 13.95
CA LEU A 9 9.14 5.78 15.27
C LEU A 9 10.61 5.34 15.18
N ARG A 10 10.88 4.25 14.46
CA ARG A 10 12.23 3.68 14.36
C ARG A 10 13.23 4.56 13.62
N ARG A 11 12.79 5.35 12.64
CA ARG A 11 13.68 6.14 11.76
C ARG A 11 13.67 7.64 12.05
N LEU A 12 12.55 8.18 12.52
CA LEU A 12 12.31 9.62 12.67
C LEU A 12 12.08 10.03 14.13
N GLY A 13 11.82 9.07 15.04
CA GLY A 13 11.67 9.31 16.48
C GLY A 13 10.25 9.67 16.91
N LEU A 14 10.09 9.87 18.23
CA LEU A 14 8.80 10.04 18.90
C LEU A 14 8.02 11.27 18.43
N ASP A 15 8.68 12.41 18.24
CA ASP A 15 7.98 13.64 17.83
C ASP A 15 7.31 13.49 16.46
N ALA A 16 7.97 12.78 15.52
CA ALA A 16 7.41 12.49 14.21
C ALA A 16 6.27 11.46 14.27
N GLU A 17 6.36 10.47 15.15
CA GLU A 17 5.28 9.51 15.41
C GLU A 17 4.03 10.22 15.95
N LEU A 18 4.19 11.09 16.95
CA LEU A 18 3.07 11.85 17.52
C LEU A 18 2.41 12.75 16.47
N ALA A 19 3.18 13.46 15.65
CA ALA A 19 2.64 14.27 14.56
C ALA A 19 1.86 13.41 13.53
N PHE A 20 2.37 12.23 13.20
CA PHE A 20 1.68 11.30 12.31
C PHE A 20 0.36 10.77 12.91
N LEU A 21 0.35 10.47 14.21
CA LEU A 21 -0.87 10.05 14.92
C LEU A 21 -1.90 11.18 15.01
N GLU A 22 -1.46 12.42 15.18
CA GLU A 22 -2.33 13.60 15.12
C GLU A 22 -2.98 13.76 13.73
N ASP A 23 -2.21 13.62 12.65
CA ASP A 23 -2.74 13.63 11.28
C ASP A 23 -3.79 12.53 11.06
N LEU A 24 -3.55 11.33 11.59
CA LEU A 24 -4.52 10.23 11.54
C LEU A 24 -5.80 10.57 12.31
N ALA A 25 -5.68 11.14 13.51
CA ALA A 25 -6.81 11.56 14.33
C ALA A 25 -7.61 12.70 13.69
N ALA A 26 -6.92 13.60 12.97
CA ALA A 26 -7.53 14.70 12.23
C ALA A 26 -8.22 14.24 10.93
N GLY A 27 -8.00 13.01 10.47
CA GLY A 27 -8.55 12.48 9.22
C GLY A 27 -7.81 12.98 7.98
N THR A 28 -6.58 13.47 8.12
CA THR A 28 -5.72 13.88 7.00
C THR A 28 -5.52 12.75 5.99
N TYR A 29 -5.47 11.50 6.48
CA TYR A 29 -5.37 10.30 5.67
C TYR A 29 -6.64 9.45 5.78
N THR A 30 -7.12 8.94 4.65
CA THR A 30 -8.13 7.87 4.67
C THR A 30 -7.46 6.53 4.99
N VAL A 31 -7.81 5.96 6.13
CA VAL A 31 -7.33 4.64 6.56
C VAL A 31 -8.44 3.61 6.37
N ASP A 32 -8.24 2.70 5.45
CA ASP A 32 -9.19 1.63 5.15
C ASP A 32 -8.60 0.25 5.46
N CYS A 33 -9.46 -0.63 5.96
CA CYS A 33 -9.16 -2.04 6.11
C CYS A 33 -9.77 -2.85 4.95
N LEU A 34 -9.09 -3.93 4.56
CA LEU A 34 -9.69 -4.90 3.66
C LEU A 34 -10.90 -5.57 4.34
N THR A 35 -11.97 -5.77 3.57
CA THR A 35 -13.07 -6.65 3.94
C THR A 35 -12.66 -8.12 3.88
N ARG A 36 -13.47 -9.03 4.43
CA ARG A 36 -13.21 -10.48 4.35
C ARG A 36 -13.10 -11.00 2.92
N ILE A 37 -13.84 -10.42 1.97
CA ILE A 37 -13.78 -10.80 0.56
C ILE A 37 -12.48 -10.30 -0.05
N GLU A 38 -12.11 -9.06 0.20
CA GLU A 38 -10.86 -8.46 -0.27
C GLU A 38 -9.62 -9.16 0.28
N HIS A 39 -9.67 -9.73 1.49
CA HIS A 39 -8.59 -10.60 1.99
C HIS A 39 -8.41 -11.86 1.13
N ARG A 40 -9.49 -12.43 0.57
CA ARG A 40 -9.38 -13.56 -0.35
C ARG A 40 -8.75 -13.11 -1.67
N THR A 41 -9.13 -11.95 -2.17
CA THR A 41 -8.51 -11.35 -3.35
C THR A 41 -7.02 -11.09 -3.12
N ALA A 42 -6.64 -10.53 -1.97
CA ALA A 42 -5.24 -10.30 -1.61
C ALA A 42 -4.45 -11.62 -1.54
N ARG A 43 -5.03 -12.67 -0.95
CA ARG A 43 -4.44 -14.02 -0.98
C ARG A 43 -4.20 -14.51 -2.42
N ASP A 44 -5.16 -14.30 -3.32
CA ASP A 44 -5.05 -14.74 -4.71
C ASP A 44 -3.95 -13.97 -5.44
N VAL A 45 -3.79 -12.67 -5.18
CA VAL A 45 -2.65 -11.86 -5.66
C VAL A 45 -1.33 -12.41 -5.14
N VAL A 46 -1.20 -12.65 -3.82
CA VAL A 46 0.02 -13.24 -3.23
C VAL A 46 0.36 -14.58 -3.87
N LYS A 47 -0.65 -15.43 -4.11
CA LYS A 47 -0.46 -16.73 -4.77
C LYS A 47 0.00 -16.58 -6.21
N GLN A 48 -0.59 -15.66 -6.96
CA GLN A 48 -0.25 -15.41 -8.36
C GLN A 48 1.20 -14.90 -8.52
N TYR A 49 1.64 -14.03 -7.61
CA TYR A 49 2.97 -13.41 -7.65
C TYR A 49 3.90 -13.98 -6.56
N GLY A 50 3.82 -15.29 -6.30
CA GLY A 50 4.51 -15.95 -5.20
C GLY A 50 6.02 -15.70 -5.14
N ASP A 51 6.67 -15.60 -6.30
CA ASP A 51 8.11 -15.35 -6.42
C ASP A 51 8.53 -13.95 -5.95
N LEU A 52 7.60 -12.98 -5.96
CA LEU A 52 7.86 -11.61 -5.48
C LEU A 52 7.74 -11.50 -3.96
N ARG A 53 7.11 -12.47 -3.29
CA ARG A 53 6.92 -12.49 -1.83
C ARG A 53 6.31 -11.19 -1.28
N LEU A 54 5.31 -10.64 -2.00
CA LEU A 54 4.62 -9.36 -1.72
C LEU A 54 4.18 -9.18 -0.26
N GLY A 55 3.77 -10.26 0.40
CA GLY A 55 3.14 -10.17 1.72
C GLY A 55 1.79 -9.46 1.69
N LEU A 56 1.20 -9.25 2.88
CA LEU A 56 -0.16 -8.71 2.99
C LEU A 56 -0.22 -7.21 2.71
N ALA A 57 0.80 -6.44 3.07
CA ALA A 57 0.81 -4.99 2.88
C ALA A 57 0.69 -4.63 1.38
N ASP A 58 1.58 -5.16 0.54
CA ASP A 58 1.57 -4.89 -0.90
C ASP A 58 0.34 -5.47 -1.59
N ALA A 59 -0.08 -6.69 -1.23
CA ALA A 59 -1.30 -7.27 -1.77
C ALA A 59 -2.54 -6.44 -1.40
N SER A 60 -2.56 -5.82 -0.21
CA SER A 60 -3.64 -4.91 0.20
C SER A 60 -3.66 -3.65 -0.65
N LEU A 61 -2.50 -3.09 -1.01
CA LEU A 61 -2.41 -1.94 -1.90
C LEU A 61 -2.97 -2.26 -3.30
N VAL A 62 -2.69 -3.45 -3.85
CA VAL A 62 -3.25 -3.90 -5.14
C VAL A 62 -4.77 -3.95 -5.09
N VAL A 63 -5.34 -4.49 -4.00
CA VAL A 63 -6.80 -4.60 -3.83
C VAL A 63 -7.44 -3.23 -3.60
N LEU A 64 -6.85 -2.39 -2.73
CA LEU A 64 -7.36 -1.05 -2.46
C LEU A 64 -7.28 -0.16 -3.71
N ALA A 65 -6.22 -0.27 -4.51
CA ALA A 65 -6.11 0.47 -5.78
C ALA A 65 -7.29 0.16 -6.71
N SER A 66 -7.74 -1.09 -6.77
CA SER A 66 -8.95 -1.49 -7.51
C SER A 66 -10.22 -0.89 -6.90
N ARG A 67 -10.41 -1.00 -5.57
CA ARG A 67 -11.57 -0.42 -4.87
C ARG A 67 -11.68 1.09 -5.09
N TYR A 68 -10.56 1.79 -5.05
CA TYR A 68 -10.46 3.23 -5.27
C TYR A 68 -10.36 3.63 -6.75
N ARG A 69 -10.41 2.66 -7.67
CA ARG A 69 -10.34 2.88 -9.13
C ARG A 69 -9.13 3.73 -9.55
N THR A 70 -7.99 3.48 -8.92
CA THR A 70 -6.73 4.17 -9.19
C THR A 70 -5.66 3.16 -9.59
N ASN A 71 -4.75 3.58 -10.47
CA ASN A 71 -3.50 2.87 -10.73
C ASN A 71 -2.29 3.63 -10.17
N ARG A 72 -2.48 4.70 -9.41
CA ARG A 72 -1.39 5.46 -8.79
C ARG A 72 -1.13 4.92 -7.40
N VAL A 73 0.10 4.48 -7.16
CA VAL A 73 0.54 3.94 -5.85
C VAL A 73 1.79 4.68 -5.43
N LEU A 74 1.77 5.26 -4.23
CA LEU A 74 2.96 5.81 -3.59
C LEU A 74 3.68 4.66 -2.87
N THR A 75 4.83 4.24 -3.40
CA THR A 75 5.62 3.14 -2.85
C THR A 75 7.08 3.27 -3.28
N PHE A 76 7.99 2.80 -2.43
CA PHE A 76 9.39 2.64 -2.78
C PHE A 76 9.73 1.25 -3.31
N ASP A 77 8.80 0.28 -3.24
CA ASP A 77 8.98 -1.02 -3.89
C ASP A 77 8.50 -0.97 -5.35
N GLU A 78 9.25 -0.24 -6.16
CA GLU A 78 8.97 -0.16 -7.59
C GLU A 78 9.06 -1.53 -8.27
N ARG A 79 9.97 -2.39 -7.81
CA ARG A 79 10.18 -3.71 -8.42
C ARG A 79 8.92 -4.56 -8.32
N ALA A 80 8.28 -4.60 -7.15
CA ALA A 80 7.05 -5.34 -6.95
C ALA A 80 5.92 -4.77 -7.83
N PHE A 81 5.70 -3.45 -7.76
CA PHE A 81 4.56 -2.82 -8.43
C PHE A 81 4.72 -2.65 -9.95
N ARG A 82 5.94 -2.68 -10.49
CA ARG A 82 6.19 -2.78 -11.93
C ARG A 82 5.93 -4.19 -12.47
N ALA A 83 5.99 -5.22 -11.63
CA ALA A 83 5.75 -6.62 -12.03
C ALA A 83 4.27 -7.03 -11.87
N VAL A 84 3.55 -6.44 -10.93
CA VAL A 84 2.14 -6.76 -10.66
C VAL A 84 1.22 -5.97 -11.60
N THR A 85 0.31 -6.67 -12.28
CA THR A 85 -0.79 -6.04 -13.03
C THR A 85 -1.93 -5.62 -12.09
N PRO A 86 -2.44 -4.37 -12.16
CA PRO A 86 -3.62 -3.95 -11.43
C PRO A 86 -4.85 -4.83 -11.74
N LEU A 87 -5.75 -5.02 -10.79
CA LEU A 87 -6.91 -5.91 -10.96
C LEU A 87 -7.88 -5.44 -12.07
N GLN A 88 -7.92 -4.13 -12.31
CA GLN A 88 -8.69 -3.50 -13.39
C GLN A 88 -7.94 -3.43 -14.73
N GLY A 89 -6.75 -4.03 -14.83
CA GLY A 89 -5.88 -3.98 -16.00
C GLY A 89 -5.01 -2.71 -16.08
N GLY A 90 -4.10 -2.70 -17.06
CA GLY A 90 -3.11 -1.63 -17.26
C GLY A 90 -1.84 -1.84 -16.44
N ASN A 91 -1.17 -0.73 -16.10
CA ASN A 91 0.05 -0.72 -15.28
C ASN A 91 -0.13 0.26 -14.11
N PHE A 92 0.54 -0.01 -13.00
CA PHE A 92 0.67 0.96 -11.93
C PHE A 92 1.55 2.14 -12.36
N ILE A 93 1.18 3.33 -11.90
CA ILE A 93 2.01 4.54 -11.87
C ILE A 93 2.58 4.61 -10.45
N THR A 94 3.88 4.35 -10.34
CA THR A 94 4.61 4.28 -9.07
C THR A 94 5.16 5.65 -8.72
N LEU A 95 4.69 6.23 -7.61
CA LEU A 95 5.17 7.52 -7.12
C LEU A 95 6.19 7.29 -5.99
N PRO A 96 7.20 8.17 -5.85
CA PRO A 96 7.46 9.35 -6.67
C PRO A 96 8.20 9.06 -8.00
N ALA A 97 8.57 7.81 -8.28
CA ALA A 97 9.40 7.44 -9.43
C ALA A 97 8.88 7.93 -10.79
N ASP A 98 7.57 7.84 -11.02
CA ASP A 98 6.90 8.20 -12.26
C ASP A 98 6.23 9.61 -12.19
N SER A 99 6.70 10.49 -11.29
CA SER A 99 6.19 11.86 -11.14
C SER A 99 6.92 12.92 -11.97
N GLN A 100 7.83 12.50 -12.86
CA GLN A 100 8.64 13.36 -13.72
C GLN A 100 7.99 13.64 -15.08
#